data_AF-A0AAJ6KB59-F1
#
_entry.id   AF-A0AAJ6KB59-F1
#
_cell.length_a   1.000
_cell.length_b   1.000
_cell.length_c   1.000
_cell.angle_alpha   90.00
_cell.angle_beta   90.00
_cell.angle_gamma   90.00
#
_symmetry.space_group_name_H-M   'P 1'
#
loop_
_entity.id
_entity.type
_entity.pdbx_description
1 polymer ?
#
loop_
_entity_poly.entity_id
_entity_poly.type
_entity_poly.pdbx_seq_one_letter_code
_entity_poly.pdbx_strand_id
1 'polypeptide(L)'
;MHASDTLAANLQKVLVDLIDLHLQGKQAHWNILGTNFRDLHLQLDEIVEAAREFADDMAERMRALYAVPDGRSATVAAGTHLDPFPDGEVLTHDAIDLITLRLYQTTATMRDVHDEVDEEDPTTADLLHGFIERLEQLAWMVSAENRAPRTPLASATTPAVAEASEHE
;
A
#
# COMPACT_ATOMS: atom_id res chain seq x y z
N MET A 1 -10.66 -2.95 -29.40
CA MET A 1 -10.08 -1.58 -29.36
C MET A 1 -8.59 -1.74 -29.14
N HIS A 2 -7.75 -0.93 -29.79
CA HIS A 2 -6.31 -0.88 -29.52
C HIS A 2 -6.07 0.31 -28.60
N ALA A 3 -5.32 0.12 -27.51
CA ALA A 3 -4.88 1.23 -26.67
C ALA A 3 -4.02 2.20 -27.49
N SER A 4 -4.16 3.50 -27.22
CA SER A 4 -3.19 4.50 -27.64
C SER A 4 -1.84 4.27 -26.94
N ASP A 5 -0.78 4.89 -27.47
CA ASP A 5 0.54 4.86 -26.82
C ASP A 5 0.47 5.50 -25.42
N THR A 6 -0.37 6.52 -25.23
CA THR A 6 -0.59 7.18 -23.94
C THR A 6 -1.26 6.24 -22.94
N LEU A 7 -2.36 5.58 -23.32
CA LEU A 7 -3.03 4.62 -22.45
C LEU A 7 -2.09 3.46 -22.11
N ALA A 8 -1.41 2.89 -23.10
CA ALA A 8 -0.43 1.82 -22.86
C ALA A 8 0.67 2.25 -21.87
N ALA A 9 1.19 3.48 -22.00
CA ALA A 9 2.19 4.01 -21.08
C ALA A 9 1.63 4.24 -19.67
N ASN A 10 0.40 4.73 -19.53
CA ASN A 10 -0.25 4.96 -18.24
C ASN A 10 -0.51 3.64 -17.50
N LEU A 11 -1.00 2.61 -18.19
CA LEU A 11 -1.19 1.28 -17.59
C LEU A 11 0.15 0.64 -17.20
N GLN A 12 1.20 0.85 -18.00
CA GLN A 12 2.55 0.37 -17.68
C GLN A 12 3.11 1.00 -16.40
N LYS A 13 2.83 2.28 -16.10
CA LYS A 13 3.22 2.94 -14.83
C LYS A 13 2.57 2.26 -13.63
N VAL A 14 1.26 1.98 -13.72
CA VAL A 14 0.53 1.28 -12.65
C VAL A 14 1.04 -0.14 -12.46
N LEU A 15 1.30 -0.86 -13.57
CA LEU A 15 1.83 -2.22 -13.54
C LEU A 15 3.16 -2.32 -12.79
N VAL A 16 4.13 -1.44 -13.08
CA VAL A 16 5.44 -1.50 -12.41
C VAL A 16 5.35 -1.20 -10.92
N ASP A 17 4.47 -0.28 -10.50
CA ASP A 17 4.29 0.04 -9.08
C ASP A 17 3.61 -1.10 -8.32
N LEU A 18 2.65 -1.79 -8.93
CA LEU A 18 2.05 -2.99 -8.34
C LEU A 18 3.06 -4.13 -8.21
N ILE A 19 3.90 -4.34 -9.22
CA ILE A 19 4.96 -5.36 -9.17
C ILE A 19 5.97 -5.02 -8.07
N ASP A 20 6.44 -3.76 -8.01
CA ASP A 20 7.41 -3.37 -7.00
C ASP A 20 6.81 -3.40 -5.58
N LEU A 21 5.54 -3.01 -5.41
CA LEU A 21 4.85 -3.08 -4.13
C LEU A 21 4.86 -4.51 -3.56
N HIS A 22 4.57 -5.53 -4.37
CA HIS A 22 4.57 -6.89 -3.88
C HIS A 22 5.99 -7.42 -3.61
N LEU A 23 7.01 -6.96 -4.34
CA LEU A 23 8.41 -7.32 -4.10
C LEU A 23 8.89 -6.71 -2.77
N GLN A 24 8.66 -5.41 -2.57
CA GLN A 24 8.99 -4.72 -1.34
C GLN A 24 8.18 -5.26 -0.14
N GLY A 25 6.91 -5.63 -0.34
CA GLY A 25 6.09 -6.29 0.66
C GLY A 25 6.68 -7.63 1.11
N LYS A 26 7.19 -8.46 0.18
CA LYS A 26 7.89 -9.69 0.55
C LYS A 26 9.24 -9.44 1.23
N GLN A 27 9.98 -8.43 0.79
CA GLN A 27 11.21 -8.02 1.45
C GLN A 27 10.96 -7.65 2.92
N ALA A 28 9.91 -6.87 3.19
CA ALA A 28 9.48 -6.57 4.55
C ALA A 28 9.04 -7.83 5.31
N HIS A 29 8.19 -8.66 4.70
CA HIS A 29 7.64 -9.87 5.32
C HIS A 29 8.71 -10.82 5.85
N TRP A 30 9.85 -10.93 5.18
CA TRP A 30 10.98 -11.76 5.62
C TRP A 30 11.85 -11.11 6.70
N ASN A 31 11.99 -9.79 6.71
CA ASN A 31 13.04 -9.09 7.46
C ASN A 31 12.52 -8.14 8.55
N ILE A 32 11.23 -8.15 8.87
CA ILE A 32 10.71 -7.44 10.04
C ILE A 32 11.03 -8.17 11.35
N LEU A 33 11.27 -7.40 12.41
CA LEU A 33 11.42 -7.92 13.77
C LEU A 33 10.82 -6.96 14.81
N GLY A 34 10.49 -7.47 15.99
CA GLY A 34 9.99 -6.66 17.11
C GLY A 34 8.56 -6.97 17.54
N THR A 35 7.98 -6.07 18.34
CA THR A 35 6.63 -6.21 18.89
C THR A 35 5.60 -6.32 17.77
N ASN A 36 4.62 -7.21 17.92
CA ASN A 36 3.56 -7.49 16.94
C ASN A 36 4.06 -8.07 15.59
N PHE A 37 5.28 -8.64 15.56
CA PHE A 37 5.87 -9.29 14.39
C PHE A 37 4.89 -10.20 13.64
N ARG A 38 4.23 -11.14 14.34
CA ARG A 38 3.40 -12.16 13.69
C ARG A 38 2.22 -11.55 12.94
N ASP A 39 1.58 -10.54 13.53
CA ASP A 39 0.38 -9.93 12.95
C ASP A 39 0.76 -9.07 11.75
N LEU A 40 1.83 -8.27 11.84
CA LEU A 40 2.35 -7.53 10.69
C LEU A 40 2.84 -8.48 9.57
N HIS A 41 3.53 -9.56 9.92
CA HIS A 41 4.01 -10.57 8.98
C HIS A 41 2.88 -11.17 8.12
N LEU A 42 1.73 -11.45 8.74
CA LEU A 42 0.54 -11.95 8.04
C LEU A 42 -0.18 -10.83 7.26
N GLN A 43 -0.27 -9.62 7.81
CA GLN A 43 -0.86 -8.48 7.10
C GLN A 43 -0.08 -8.13 5.82
N LEU A 44 1.25 -8.29 5.84
CA LEU A 44 2.09 -8.10 4.66
C LEU A 44 1.79 -9.12 3.55
N ASP A 45 1.40 -10.36 3.90
CA ASP A 45 0.97 -11.34 2.90
C ASP A 45 -0.34 -10.93 2.22
N GLU A 46 -1.29 -10.34 2.94
CA GLU A 46 -2.53 -9.81 2.34
C GLU A 46 -2.25 -8.67 1.36
N ILE A 47 -1.29 -7.79 1.69
CA ILE A 47 -0.86 -6.70 0.82
C ILE A 47 -0.19 -7.25 -0.44
N VAL A 48 0.73 -8.19 -0.26
CA VAL A 48 1.45 -8.83 -1.35
C VAL A 48 0.48 -9.55 -2.29
N GLU A 49 -0.50 -10.28 -1.76
CA GLU A 49 -1.45 -11.00 -2.60
C GLU A 49 -2.32 -10.04 -3.41
N ALA A 50 -2.88 -9.00 -2.78
CA ALA A 50 -3.66 -7.99 -3.49
C ALA A 50 -2.84 -7.30 -4.60
N ALA A 51 -1.59 -6.90 -4.30
CA ALA A 51 -0.72 -6.28 -5.30
C ALA A 51 -0.38 -7.21 -6.47
N ARG A 52 -0.23 -8.52 -6.23
CA ARG A 52 0.01 -9.52 -7.28
C ARG A 52 -1.22 -9.77 -8.14
N GLU A 53 -2.39 -9.91 -7.53
CA GLU A 53 -3.66 -10.05 -8.25
C GLU A 53 -3.89 -8.82 -9.15
N PHE A 54 -3.71 -7.61 -8.61
CA PHE A 54 -3.90 -6.38 -9.38
C PHE A 54 -2.87 -6.19 -10.49
N ALA A 55 -1.62 -6.61 -10.27
CA ALA A 55 -0.60 -6.59 -11.32
C ALA A 55 -0.98 -7.51 -12.49
N ASP A 56 -1.53 -8.69 -12.19
CA ASP A 56 -2.01 -9.64 -13.20
C ASP A 56 -3.21 -9.08 -13.96
N ASP A 57 -4.24 -8.61 -13.25
CA ASP A 57 -5.43 -7.96 -13.84
C ASP A 57 -5.03 -6.79 -14.77
N MET A 58 -4.07 -5.94 -14.34
CA MET A 58 -3.58 -4.84 -15.15
C MET A 58 -2.83 -5.33 -16.41
N ALA A 59 -1.94 -6.30 -16.26
CA ALA A 59 -1.20 -6.86 -17.40
C ALA A 59 -2.13 -7.55 -18.40
N GLU A 60 -3.10 -8.32 -17.93
CA GLU A 60 -4.11 -8.95 -18.79
C GLU A 60 -5.02 -7.91 -19.45
N ARG A 61 -5.38 -6.83 -18.75
CA ARG A 61 -6.11 -5.71 -19.35
C ARG A 61 -5.32 -5.04 -20.47
N MET A 62 -4.02 -4.80 -20.26
CA MET A 62 -3.13 -4.30 -21.31
C MET A 62 -3.14 -5.22 -22.53
N ARG A 63 -3.07 -6.55 -22.33
CA ARG A 63 -3.14 -7.53 -23.43
C ARG A 63 -4.50 -7.52 -24.14
N ALA A 64 -5.61 -7.37 -23.42
CA ALA A 64 -6.94 -7.26 -23.99
C ALA A 64 -7.10 -6.00 -24.88
N LEU A 65 -6.34 -4.95 -24.58
CA LEU A 65 -6.25 -3.72 -25.36
C LEU A 65 -5.10 -3.74 -26.40
N TYR A 66 -4.50 -4.92 -26.63
CA TYR A 66 -3.37 -5.14 -27.54
C TYR A 66 -2.08 -4.38 -27.19
N ALA A 67 -1.98 -3.76 -26.01
CA ALA A 67 -0.73 -3.23 -25.46
C ALA A 67 0.14 -4.37 -24.92
N VAL A 68 1.47 -4.19 -24.92
CA VAL A 68 2.43 -5.19 -24.43
C VAL A 68 2.92 -4.78 -23.05
N PRO A 69 2.49 -5.45 -21.96
CA PRO A 69 3.01 -5.21 -20.62
C PRO A 69 4.46 -5.68 -20.52
N ASP A 70 5.26 -4.96 -19.75
CA ASP A 70 6.64 -5.31 -19.43
C ASP A 70 6.86 -5.32 -17.91
N GLY A 71 6.80 -6.53 -17.34
CA GLY A 71 7.07 -6.78 -15.92
C GLY A 71 8.49 -7.30 -15.63
N ARG A 72 9.44 -7.16 -16.56
CA ARG A 72 10.82 -7.60 -16.31
C ARG A 72 11.43 -6.79 -15.16
N SER A 73 12.22 -7.45 -14.32
CA SER A 73 12.80 -6.81 -13.12
C SER A 73 13.58 -5.52 -13.40
N ALA A 74 14.32 -5.46 -14.51
CA ALA A 74 15.03 -4.25 -14.92
C ALA A 74 14.09 -3.09 -15.30
N THR A 75 12.95 -3.39 -15.93
CA THR A 75 11.92 -2.40 -16.26
C THR A 75 11.24 -1.88 -15.00
N VAL A 76 10.87 -2.79 -14.10
CA VAL A 76 10.28 -2.45 -12.80
C VAL A 76 11.22 -1.54 -12.00
N ALA A 77 12.47 -1.96 -11.81
CA ALA A 77 13.47 -1.20 -11.06
C ALA A 77 13.78 0.18 -11.67
N ALA A 78 13.64 0.35 -12.98
CA ALA A 78 13.88 1.62 -13.65
C ALA A 78 12.65 2.53 -13.73
N GLY A 79 11.44 1.96 -13.58
CA GLY A 79 10.18 2.63 -13.87
C GLY A 79 9.24 2.83 -12.69
N THR A 80 9.49 2.18 -11.54
CA THR A 80 8.65 2.37 -10.37
C THR A 80 8.77 3.76 -9.76
N HIS A 81 7.66 4.25 -9.19
CA HIS A 81 7.56 5.48 -8.43
C HIS A 81 7.63 5.26 -6.92
N LEU A 82 7.77 4.00 -6.48
CA LEU A 82 7.86 3.67 -5.05
C LEU A 82 9.25 4.01 -4.51
N ASP A 83 9.29 4.54 -3.29
CA ASP A 83 10.55 4.73 -2.60
C ASP A 83 11.20 3.36 -2.29
N PRO A 84 12.53 3.20 -2.46
CA PRO A 84 13.19 1.93 -2.19
C PRO A 84 13.01 1.48 -0.74
N PHE A 85 12.62 0.22 -0.52
CA PHE A 85 12.61 -0.36 0.83
C PHE A 85 14.05 -0.46 1.38
N PRO A 86 14.28 -0.18 2.68
CA PRO A 86 15.61 -0.33 3.28
C PRO A 86 16.17 -1.75 3.14
N ASP A 87 17.49 -1.85 3.03
CA ASP A 87 18.19 -3.13 3.14
C ASP A 87 18.26 -3.59 4.60
N GLY A 88 18.36 -4.91 4.80
CA GLY A 88 18.50 -5.53 6.11
C GLY A 88 17.20 -5.64 6.92
N GLU A 89 17.37 -5.81 8.23
CA GLU A 89 16.28 -5.96 9.20
C GLU A 89 15.62 -4.62 9.53
N VAL A 90 14.29 -4.62 9.68
CA VAL A 90 13.50 -3.41 9.99
C VAL A 90 12.61 -3.67 11.20
N LEU A 91 12.52 -2.70 12.11
CA LEU A 91 11.58 -2.80 13.23
C LEU A 91 10.14 -2.75 12.71
N THR A 92 9.25 -3.53 13.31
CA THR A 92 7.82 -3.54 12.95
C THR A 92 7.21 -2.14 12.92
N HIS A 93 7.53 -1.30 13.90
CA HIS A 93 7.09 0.10 13.98
C HIS A 93 7.47 0.90 12.72
N ASP A 94 8.72 0.80 12.27
CA ASP A 94 9.21 1.54 11.10
C ASP A 94 8.64 0.95 9.80
N ALA A 95 8.54 -0.38 9.73
CA ALA A 95 8.00 -1.09 8.57
C ALA A 95 6.52 -0.72 8.29
N ILE A 96 5.72 -0.48 9.34
CA ILE A 96 4.33 -0.01 9.20
C ILE A 96 4.28 1.28 8.40
N ASP A 97 5.07 2.29 8.76
CA ASP A 97 5.07 3.58 8.09
C ASP A 97 5.64 3.47 6.66
N LEU A 98 6.70 2.70 6.48
CA LEU A 98 7.31 2.44 5.17
C LEU A 98 6.31 1.79 4.21
N ILE A 99 5.61 0.74 4.63
CA ILE A 99 4.64 0.04 3.78
C ILE A 99 3.40 0.90 3.54
N THR A 100 2.94 1.64 4.54
CA THR A 100 1.84 2.60 4.39
C THR A 100 2.16 3.65 3.31
N LEU A 101 3.37 4.21 3.33
CA LEU A 101 3.82 5.16 2.31
C LEU A 101 3.74 4.57 0.91
N ARG A 102 4.23 3.33 0.74
CA ARG A 102 4.27 2.65 -0.58
C ARG A 102 2.88 2.35 -1.11
N LEU A 103 1.95 1.92 -0.24
CA LEU A 103 0.55 1.76 -0.60
C LEU A 103 -0.04 3.07 -1.14
N TYR A 104 0.23 4.20 -0.47
CA TYR A 104 -0.23 5.50 -0.94
C TYR A 104 0.51 6.01 -2.18
N GLN A 105 1.78 5.66 -2.39
CA GLN A 105 2.49 5.96 -3.63
C GLN A 105 1.89 5.19 -4.82
N THR A 106 1.58 3.91 -4.64
CA THR A 106 0.89 3.11 -5.67
C THR A 106 -0.47 3.72 -6.03
N THR A 107 -1.28 4.10 -5.04
CA THR A 107 -2.58 4.73 -5.32
C THR A 107 -2.45 6.15 -5.87
N ALA A 108 -1.40 6.90 -5.51
CA ALA A 108 -1.11 8.19 -6.11
C ALA A 108 -0.83 8.05 -7.61
N THR A 109 0.00 7.09 -8.04
CA THR A 109 0.23 6.82 -9.47
C THR A 109 -1.08 6.51 -10.21
N MET A 110 -1.96 5.70 -9.61
CA MET A 110 -3.26 5.38 -10.19
C MET A 110 -4.15 6.64 -10.34
N ARG A 111 -4.15 7.53 -9.34
CA ARG A 111 -4.89 8.79 -9.39
C ARG A 111 -4.31 9.76 -10.40
N ASP A 112 -2.98 9.80 -10.55
CA ASP A 112 -2.30 10.68 -11.50
C ASP A 112 -2.62 10.32 -12.96
N VAL A 113 -2.81 9.03 -13.26
CA VAL A 113 -3.17 8.58 -14.62
C VAL A 113 -4.68 8.46 -14.84
N HIS A 114 -5.48 8.57 -13.78
CA HIS A 114 -6.90 8.19 -13.78
C HIS A 114 -7.69 8.89 -14.88
N ASP A 115 -7.64 10.23 -14.95
CA ASP A 115 -8.51 11.00 -15.83
C ASP A 115 -8.22 10.72 -17.32
N GLU A 116 -6.94 10.53 -17.69
CA GLU A 116 -6.56 10.16 -19.05
C GLU A 116 -6.99 8.71 -19.38
N VAL A 117 -6.93 7.80 -18.41
CA VAL A 117 -7.41 6.42 -18.58
C VAL A 117 -8.93 6.39 -18.73
N ASP A 118 -9.67 7.14 -17.92
CA ASP A 118 -11.13 7.22 -17.98
C ASP A 118 -11.62 7.86 -19.28
N GLU A 119 -10.95 8.90 -19.76
CA GLU A 119 -11.31 9.55 -21.03
C GLU A 119 -11.19 8.59 -22.24
N GLU A 120 -10.18 7.72 -22.26
CA GLU A 120 -9.96 6.77 -23.36
C GLU A 120 -10.73 5.45 -23.18
N ASP A 121 -10.72 4.89 -21.97
CA ASP A 121 -11.31 3.59 -21.65
C ASP A 121 -11.85 3.52 -20.20
N PRO A 122 -13.09 3.98 -19.99
CA PRO A 122 -13.75 3.96 -18.66
C PRO A 122 -13.78 2.57 -18.01
N THR A 123 -13.72 1.50 -18.80
CA THR A 123 -13.71 0.13 -18.25
C THR A 123 -12.41 -0.17 -17.53
N THR A 124 -11.28 0.41 -17.96
CA THR A 124 -10.01 0.29 -17.24
C THR A 124 -9.98 1.22 -16.02
N ALA A 125 -10.64 2.38 -16.07
CA ALA A 125 -10.77 3.24 -14.89
C ALA A 125 -11.51 2.53 -13.73
N ASP A 126 -12.52 1.70 -14.03
CA ASP A 126 -13.18 0.84 -13.02
C ASP A 126 -12.21 -0.12 -12.31
N LEU A 127 -11.21 -0.66 -13.01
CA LEU A 127 -10.16 -1.46 -12.36
C LEU A 127 -9.32 -0.60 -11.40
N LEU A 128 -8.93 0.61 -11.84
CA LEU A 128 -8.19 1.54 -10.98
C LEU A 128 -8.98 1.89 -9.72
N HIS A 129 -10.28 2.13 -9.83
CA HIS A 129 -11.14 2.37 -8.66
C HIS A 129 -11.10 1.21 -7.66
N GLY A 130 -11.26 -0.04 -8.14
CA GLY A 130 -11.20 -1.23 -7.29
C GLY A 130 -9.84 -1.40 -6.62
N PHE A 131 -8.75 -1.17 -7.35
CA PHE A 131 -7.40 -1.25 -6.80
C PHE A 131 -7.17 -0.17 -5.73
N ILE A 132 -7.52 1.08 -6.03
CA ILE A 132 -7.39 2.21 -5.10
C ILE A 132 -8.17 1.94 -3.81
N GLU A 133 -9.43 1.52 -3.91
CA GLU A 133 -10.27 1.24 -2.74
C GLU A 133 -9.61 0.19 -1.82
N ARG A 134 -9.15 -0.92 -2.40
CA ARG A 134 -8.54 -2.00 -1.61
C ARG A 134 -7.19 -1.60 -1.03
N LEU A 135 -6.33 -0.92 -1.78
CA LEU A 135 -5.01 -0.48 -1.31
C LEU A 135 -5.14 0.59 -0.22
N GLU A 136 -6.10 1.51 -0.31
CA GLU A 136 -6.39 2.49 0.75
C GLU A 136 -6.96 1.83 2.01
N GLN A 137 -7.78 0.79 1.87
CA GLN A 137 -8.25 -0.02 2.99
C GLN A 137 -7.08 -0.73 3.69
N LEU A 138 -6.19 -1.37 2.94
CA LEU A 138 -5.00 -2.03 3.47
C LEU A 138 -4.06 -1.03 4.15
N ALA A 139 -3.88 0.16 3.56
CA ALA A 139 -3.09 1.25 4.14
C ALA A 139 -3.66 1.70 5.49
N TRP A 140 -4.99 1.82 5.59
CA TRP A 140 -5.65 2.07 6.88
C TRP A 140 -5.37 0.94 7.89
N MET A 141 -5.58 -0.32 7.52
CA MET A 141 -5.41 -1.46 8.42
C MET A 141 -4.00 -1.51 9.01
N VAL A 142 -2.96 -1.39 8.17
CA VAL A 142 -1.57 -1.46 8.63
C VAL A 142 -1.18 -0.22 9.43
N SER A 143 -1.53 0.98 8.97
CA SER A 143 -1.11 2.22 9.63
C SER A 143 -1.85 2.47 10.95
N ALA A 144 -3.01 1.86 11.18
CA ALA A 144 -3.76 2.01 12.42
C ALA A 144 -2.93 1.67 13.67
N GLU A 145 -1.98 0.73 13.53
CA GLU A 145 -1.06 0.32 14.61
C GLU A 145 -0.18 1.47 15.13
N ASN A 146 0.24 2.38 14.26
CA ASN A 146 1.08 3.53 14.63
C ASN A 146 0.28 4.81 14.90
N ARG A 147 -1.02 4.85 14.58
CA ARG A 147 -1.84 6.06 14.68
C ARG A 147 -2.25 6.36 16.13
N ALA A 148 -2.19 7.63 16.49
CA ALA A 148 -2.79 8.14 17.73
C ALA A 148 -4.22 8.67 17.47
N PRO A 149 -5.13 8.61 18.47
CA PRO A 149 -6.42 9.27 18.37
C PRO A 149 -6.28 10.77 18.11
N ARG A 150 -7.05 11.30 17.14
CA ARG A 150 -7.08 12.75 16.86
C ARG A 150 -7.49 13.60 18.06
N THR A 151 -8.37 13.05 18.89
CA THR A 151 -8.77 13.65 20.16
C THR A 151 -8.42 12.66 21.27
N PRO A 152 -7.42 12.96 22.11
CA PRO A 152 -7.09 12.14 23.27
C PRO A 152 -8.28 12.04 24.21
N LEU A 153 -8.48 10.87 24.83
CA LEU A 153 -9.40 10.76 25.95
C LEU A 153 -8.89 11.66 27.08
N ALA A 154 -9.79 12.46 27.67
CA ALA A 154 -9.45 13.22 28.87
C ALA A 154 -8.95 12.23 29.93
N SER A 155 -7.76 12.49 30.50
CA SER A 155 -7.21 11.65 31.56
C SER A 155 -8.24 11.58 32.68
N ALA A 156 -8.69 10.38 33.05
CA ALA A 156 -9.54 10.21 34.22
C ALA A 156 -8.74 10.69 35.44
N THR A 157 -9.09 11.85 35.97
CA THR A 157 -8.56 12.33 37.25
C THR A 157 -8.87 11.27 38.29
N THR A 158 -7.85 10.54 38.74
CA THR A 158 -7.97 9.67 39.90
C THR A 158 -8.44 10.55 41.07
N PRO A 159 -9.56 10.25 41.74
CA PRO A 159 -9.94 11.00 42.92
C PRO A 159 -8.86 10.77 43.97
N ALA A 160 -8.33 11.86 44.55
CA ALA A 160 -7.41 11.77 45.67
C ALA A 160 -8.09 10.96 46.78
N VAL A 161 -7.47 9.85 47.18
CA VAL A 161 -7.89 9.11 48.36
C VAL A 161 -7.69 10.03 49.55
N ALA A 162 -8.78 10.49 50.16
CA ALA A 162 -8.70 11.22 51.41
C ALA A 162 -8.18 10.27 52.49
N GLU A 163 -6.95 10.49 52.95
CA GLU A 163 -6.44 9.89 54.18
C GLU A 163 -7.34 10.33 55.33
N ALA A 164 -8.23 9.43 55.77
CA ALA A 164 -8.90 9.58 57.05
C ALA A 164 -7.85 9.32 58.14
N SER A 165 -7.42 10.40 58.79
CA SER A 165 -6.52 10.37 59.93
C SER A 165 -7.10 9.49 61.04
N GLU A 166 -6.25 8.63 61.57
CA GLU A 166 -6.37 8.04 62.90
C GLU A 166 -6.75 9.12 63.93
N HIS A 167 -7.80 8.89 64.72
CA HIS A 167 -7.89 9.39 66.08
C HIS A 167 -8.85 8.53 66.92
N GLU A 168 -8.24 7.90 67.93
CA GLU A 168 -8.76 7.33 69.20
C GLU A 168 -9.81 6.21 69.19
#